data_AF-A0A2S9GAD2-F1
#
_entry.id   AF-A0A2S9GAD2-F1
#
_cell.length_a   1.000
_cell.length_b   1.000
_cell.length_c   1.000
_cell.angle_alpha   90.00
_cell.angle_beta   90.00
_cell.angle_gamma   90.00
#
_symmetry.space_group_name_H-M   'P 1'
#
loop_
_entity.id
_entity.type
_entity.pdbx_description
1 polymer ?
#
loop_
_entity_poly.entity_id
_entity_poly.type
_entity_poly.pdbx_seq_one_letter_code
_entity_poly.pdbx_strand_id
1 'polypeptide(L)'
;PLVRRNGVLTEATWDEAFAAMADGLGAAVRDHGGASVGVYLGNPNAHTVAGALYPPLIVRGLGTHQVYSASTLDQMPKHVSLGLM
;
A
#
# COMPACT_ATOMS: atom_id res chain seq x y z
N PRO A 1 -12.38 -13.23 1.84
CA PRO A 1 -10.95 -12.88 1.92
C PRO A 1 -10.11 -14.15 1.80
N LEU A 2 -8.85 -14.05 1.35
CA LEU A 2 -7.95 -15.20 1.30
C LEU A 2 -6.71 -14.91 2.16
N VAL A 3 -6.37 -15.83 3.06
CA VAL A 3 -5.17 -15.76 3.90
C VAL A 3 -4.28 -16.95 3.59
N ARG A 4 -2.97 -16.71 3.46
CA ARG A 4 -1.99 -17.78 3.20
C ARG A 4 -1.71 -18.54 4.49
N ARG A 5 -2.01 -19.83 4.51
CA ARG A 5 -1.73 -20.76 5.62
C ARG A 5 -0.94 -21.94 5.07
N ASN A 6 0.23 -22.22 5.63
CA ASN A 6 1.12 -23.30 5.17
C ASN A 6 1.40 -23.27 3.65
N GLY A 7 1.65 -22.06 3.12
CA GLY A 7 1.96 -21.86 1.70
C GLY A 7 0.75 -21.77 0.76
N VAL A 8 -0.45 -22.13 1.20
CA VAL A 8 -1.66 -22.18 0.34
C VAL A 8 -2.63 -21.05 0.73
N LEU A 9 -3.30 -20.45 -0.26
CA LEU A 9 -4.38 -19.47 -0.02
C LEU A 9 -5.65 -20.20 0.40
N THR A 10 -6.24 -19.77 1.51
CA THR A 10 -7.44 -20.38 2.10
C THR A 10 -8.47 -19.31 2.40
N GLU A 11 -9.76 -19.67 2.32
CA GLU A 11 -10.83 -18.75 2.70
C GLU A 11 -10.74 -18.32 4.16
N ALA A 12 -11.16 -17.08 4.40
CA ALA A 12 -11.12 -16.45 5.71
C ALA A 12 -12.26 -15.44 5.84
N THR A 13 -12.67 -15.21 7.10
CA THR A 13 -13.54 -14.08 7.44
C THR A 13 -12.78 -12.76 7.35
N TRP A 14 -13.50 -11.64 7.39
CA TRP A 14 -12.85 -10.33 7.46
C TRP A 14 -12.05 -10.14 8.76
N ASP A 15 -12.56 -10.61 9.89
CA ASP A 15 -11.86 -10.53 11.17
C ASP A 15 -10.55 -11.31 11.14
N GLU A 16 -10.55 -12.51 10.57
CA GLU A 16 -9.34 -13.31 10.38
C GLU A 16 -8.33 -12.63 9.46
N ALA A 17 -8.79 -11.99 8.39
CA ALA A 17 -7.93 -11.28 7.45
C ALA A 17 -7.28 -10.05 8.12
N PHE A 18 -8.04 -9.28 8.90
CA PHE A 18 -7.52 -8.13 9.63
C PHE A 18 -6.58 -8.53 10.77
N ALA A 19 -6.86 -9.64 11.48
CA ALA A 19 -5.96 -10.18 12.49
C ALA A 19 -4.61 -10.58 11.87
N ALA A 20 -4.63 -11.33 10.75
CA ALA A 20 -3.42 -11.72 10.05
C ALA A 20 -2.61 -10.51 9.55
N MET A 21 -3.28 -9.44 9.09
CA MET A 21 -2.64 -8.19 8.70
C MET A 21 -2.00 -7.49 9.92
N ALA A 22 -2.71 -7.41 11.05
CA ALA A 22 -2.20 -6.78 12.27
C ALA A 22 -0.99 -7.53 12.85
N ASP A 23 -0.98 -8.85 12.77
CA ASP A 23 0.16 -9.67 13.21
C ASP A 23 1.39 -9.42 12.33
N GLY A 24 1.23 -9.47 11.00
CA GLY A 24 2.35 -9.27 10.07
C GLY A 24 2.82 -7.82 9.97
N LEU A 25 1.94 -6.94 9.47
CA LEU A 25 2.28 -5.52 9.26
C LEU A 25 2.52 -4.80 10.59
N GLY A 26 1.73 -5.11 11.62
CA GLY A 26 1.92 -4.51 12.94
C GLY A 26 3.24 -4.92 13.58
N ALA A 27 3.71 -6.16 13.40
CA ALA A 27 5.05 -6.56 13.87
C ALA A 27 6.15 -5.78 13.14
N ALA A 28 6.09 -5.69 11.82
CA ALA A 28 7.08 -4.93 11.05
C ALA A 28 7.15 -3.44 11.49
N VAL A 29 6.00 -2.80 11.70
CA VAL A 29 5.94 -1.41 12.17
C VAL A 29 6.46 -1.28 13.60
N ARG A 30 6.14 -2.21 14.52
CA ARG A 30 6.65 -2.18 15.90
C ARG A 30 8.16 -2.36 15.96
N ASP A 31 8.70 -3.28 15.17
CA ASP A 31 10.11 -3.68 15.28
C ASP A 31 11.05 -2.79 14.45
N HIS A 32 10.54 -2.19 13.36
CA HIS A 32 11.35 -1.44 12.39
C HIS A 32 10.82 -0.04 12.05
N GLY A 33 9.70 0.37 12.64
CA GLY A 33 9.06 1.65 12.36
C GLY A 33 8.42 1.75 10.97
N GLY A 34 7.74 2.87 10.72
CA GLY A 34 6.96 3.09 9.50
C GLY A 34 7.77 3.09 8.20
N ALA A 35 9.03 3.53 8.25
CA ALA A 35 9.92 3.57 7.08
C ALA A 35 10.22 2.17 6.50
N SER A 36 9.98 1.10 7.26
CA SER A 36 10.10 -0.29 6.78
C SER A 36 8.97 -0.73 5.85
N VAL A 37 7.88 0.05 5.75
CA VAL A 37 6.66 -0.32 5.02
C VAL A 37 6.63 0.37 3.66
N GLY A 38 6.57 -0.40 2.59
CA GLY A 38 6.28 0.11 1.24
C GLY A 38 4.77 0.14 0.96
N VAL A 39 4.30 1.21 0.32
CA VAL A 39 2.91 1.31 -0.19
C VAL A 39 2.94 1.45 -1.69
N TYR A 40 2.26 0.54 -2.40
CA TYR A 40 2.06 0.63 -3.83
C TYR A 40 0.59 0.92 -4.16
N LEU A 41 0.34 2.07 -4.77
CA LEU A 41 -0.99 2.49 -5.19
C LEU A 41 -1.20 2.16 -6.67
N GLY A 42 -1.86 1.03 -6.92
CA GLY A 42 -2.12 0.51 -8.26
C GLY A 42 -3.31 1.18 -8.99
N ASN A 43 -3.48 0.82 -10.26
CA ASN A 43 -4.63 1.23 -11.06
C ASN A 43 -5.91 0.48 -10.64
N PRO A 44 -7.11 1.08 -10.80
CA PRO A 44 -7.42 2.41 -11.30
C PRO A 44 -7.69 3.43 -10.16
N ASN A 45 -6.82 3.53 -9.14
CA ASN A 45 -7.08 4.35 -7.95
C ASN A 45 -7.48 5.82 -8.25
N ALA A 46 -6.86 6.45 -9.25
CA ALA A 46 -7.11 7.82 -9.68
C ALA A 46 -8.52 8.04 -10.26
N HIS A 47 -9.23 6.97 -10.60
CA HIS A 47 -10.58 7.02 -11.18
C HIS A 47 -11.68 6.75 -10.15
N THR A 48 -11.35 6.81 -8.85
CA THR A 48 -12.31 6.57 -7.76
C THR A 48 -12.21 7.65 -6.68
N VAL A 49 -13.34 8.04 -6.10
CA VAL A 49 -13.37 8.98 -4.95
C VAL A 49 -12.60 8.40 -3.76
N ALA A 50 -12.76 7.10 -3.52
CA ALA A 50 -12.05 6.38 -2.46
C ALA A 50 -10.51 6.49 -2.62
N GLY A 51 -10.00 6.41 -3.85
CA GLY A 51 -8.58 6.53 -4.15
C GLY A 51 -8.00 7.92 -3.89
N ALA A 52 -8.83 8.97 -3.92
CA ALA A 52 -8.40 10.32 -3.52
C ALA A 52 -8.43 10.51 -2.00
N LEU A 53 -9.38 9.89 -1.30
CA LEU A 53 -9.63 10.17 0.12
C LEU A 53 -8.86 9.28 1.09
N TYR A 54 -8.78 7.97 0.85
CA TYR A 54 -8.25 7.03 1.85
C TYR A 54 -6.72 6.85 1.82
N PRO A 55 -6.04 6.77 0.66
CA PRO A 55 -4.59 6.52 0.64
C PRO A 55 -3.75 7.52 1.45
N PRO A 56 -3.99 8.85 1.40
CA PRO A 56 -3.22 9.79 2.22
C PRO A 56 -3.33 9.52 3.73
N LEU A 57 -4.50 9.10 4.21
CA LEU A 57 -4.74 8.78 5.61
C LEU A 57 -3.99 7.50 6.02
N ILE A 58 -4.02 6.47 5.18
CA ILE A 58 -3.32 5.21 5.41
C ILE A 58 -1.80 5.42 5.41
N VAL A 59 -1.26 6.11 4.39
CA VAL A 59 0.18 6.42 4.30
C VAL A 59 0.65 7.19 5.52
N ARG A 60 -0.11 8.22 5.95
CA ARG A 60 0.22 8.99 7.15
C ARG A 60 0.16 8.14 8.42
N GLY A 61 -0.84 7.28 8.55
CA GLY A 61 -0.98 6.38 9.69
C GLY A 61 0.15 5.35 9.79
N LEU A 62 0.69 4.92 8.64
CA LEU A 62 1.86 4.03 8.58
C LEU A 62 3.18 4.74 8.86
N GLY A 63 3.24 6.08 8.77
CA GLY A 63 4.47 6.84 8.98
C GLY A 63 5.56 6.53 7.96
N THR A 64 5.19 6.17 6.73
CA THR A 64 6.12 5.81 5.66
C THR A 64 6.26 6.91 4.61
N HIS A 65 7.45 7.01 4.02
CA HIS A 65 7.73 7.80 2.82
C HIS A 65 7.91 6.93 1.57
N GLN A 66 7.87 5.60 1.71
CA GLN A 66 8.09 4.63 0.64
C GLN A 66 6.79 4.42 -0.15
N VAL A 67 6.34 5.48 -0.82
CA VAL A 67 5.08 5.49 -1.57
C VAL A 67 5.35 5.47 -3.07
N TYR A 68 4.82 4.44 -3.72
CA TYR A 68 4.94 4.22 -5.14
C TYR A 68 3.53 4.13 -5.75
N SER A 69 3.40 4.43 -7.03
CA SER A 69 2.14 4.26 -7.74
C SER A 69 2.38 3.76 -9.15
N ALA A 70 1.32 3.32 -9.83
CA ALA A 70 1.37 3.07 -11.27
C ALA A 70 1.94 4.27 -12.04
N SER A 71 1.67 5.50 -11.56
CA SER A 71 2.18 6.71 -12.18
C SER A 71 3.70 6.88 -12.07
N THR A 72 4.31 6.35 -11.00
CA THR A 72 5.77 6.36 -10.82
C THR A 72 6.46 5.64 -11.97
N LEU A 73 5.87 4.55 -12.47
CA LEU A 73 6.36 3.82 -13.63
C LEU A 73 5.91 4.49 -14.95
N ASP A 74 4.64 4.82 -15.06
CA ASP A 74 4.02 5.13 -16.36
C ASP A 74 4.24 6.58 -16.83
N GLN A 75 4.03 7.58 -15.95
CA GLN A 75 3.92 8.98 -16.38
C GLN A 75 4.92 9.94 -15.72
N MET A 76 5.38 9.68 -14.50
CA MET A 76 6.35 10.54 -13.80
C MET A 76 7.67 10.74 -14.59
N PRO A 77 8.23 9.72 -15.27
CA PRO A 77 9.41 9.93 -16.13
C PRO A 77 9.14 10.96 -17.24
N LYS A 78 7.94 10.96 -17.80
CA LYS A 78 7.56 11.91 -18.85
C LYS A 78 7.34 13.32 -18.29
N HIS A 79 6.76 13.45 -17.10
CA HIS A 79 6.63 14.76 -16.42
C HIS A 79 8.01 15.41 -16.22
N VAL A 80 9.00 14.65 -15.77
CA VAL A 80 10.37 15.16 -15.58
C VAL A 80 11.00 15.55 -16.92
N SER A 81 10.87 14.71 -17.95
CA SER A 81 11.39 15.02 -19.30
C SER A 81 10.79 16.29 -19.90
N LEU A 82 9.53 16.61 -19.59
CA LEU A 82 8.83 17.77 -20.16
C LEU A 82 8.95 19.04 -19.30
N GLY A 83 9.12 18.92 -17.99
CA GLY A 83 9.22 20.08 -17.08
C GLY A 83 10.62 20.68 -16.95
N LEU A 84 11.65 20.03 -17.49
CA LEU A 84 13.04 20.50 -17.51
C LEU A 84 13.45 21.13 -18.86
N MET A 85 12.53 21.22 -19.82
CA MET A 85 12.66 21.98 -21.07
C MET A 85 11.81 23.24 -21.00
#